data_AF-A0A0Q7GTN5-F1
#
_entry.id   AF-A0A0Q7GTN5-F1
#
_cell.length_a   1.000
_cell.length_b   1.000
_cell.length_c   1.000
_cell.angle_alpha   90.00
_cell.angle_beta   90.00
_cell.angle_gamma   90.00
#
_symmetry.space_group_name_H-M   'P 1'
#
loop_
_entity.id
_entity.type
_entity.pdbx_description
1 polymer ?
#
loop_
_entity_poly.entity_id
_entity_poly.type
_entity_poly.pdbx_seq_one_letter_code
_entity_poly.pdbx_strand_id
1 'polypeptide(L)'
;MKNILLLLVTILFCSCSSSKITGDQMVGKTKQNLLKTWGTPIRVFDNTTNGEIFVYADQIYDESNRNDSREAGSSYWKYTYLYVDKNGKVSSFRNEKQNYPPQALDSDKLATMNLLTAK
;
A
#
# COMPACT_ATOMS: atom_id res chain seq x y z
N MET A 1 -32.41 -34.22 16.97
CA MET A 1 -30.97 -34.19 16.63
C MET A 1 -30.65 -33.71 15.21
N LYS A 2 -31.61 -33.55 14.28
CA LYS A 2 -31.33 -33.10 12.90
C LYS A 2 -31.15 -31.58 12.75
N ASN A 3 -31.73 -30.79 13.65
CA ASN A 3 -31.70 -29.32 13.57
C ASN A 3 -30.40 -28.70 14.11
N ILE A 4 -29.67 -29.43 14.98
CA ILE A 4 -28.37 -29.00 15.51
C ILE A 4 -27.29 -29.11 14.41
N LEU A 5 -27.40 -30.14 13.55
CA LEU A 5 -26.48 -30.33 12.43
C LEU A 5 -26.53 -29.15 11.44
N LEU A 6 -27.72 -28.58 11.23
CA LEU A 6 -27.93 -27.48 10.29
C LEU A 6 -27.34 -26.15 10.79
N LEU A 7 -27.32 -25.96 12.11
CA LEU A 7 -26.72 -24.80 12.79
C LEU A 7 -25.17 -24.88 12.81
N LEU A 8 -24.62 -26.09 12.83
CA LEU A 8 -23.17 -26.31 12.79
C LEU A 8 -22.58 -26.01 11.40
N VAL A 9 -23.35 -26.28 10.34
CA VAL A 9 -22.94 -26.04 8.94
C VAL A 9 -22.90 -24.55 8.61
N THR A 10 -23.81 -23.73 9.15
CA THR A 10 -23.82 -22.28 8.88
C THR A 10 -22.70 -21.52 9.60
N ILE A 11 -22.24 -22.00 10.76
CA ILE A 11 -21.12 -21.39 11.50
C ILE A 11 -19.77 -21.63 10.79
N LEU A 12 -19.62 -22.74 10.06
CA LEU A 12 -18.40 -23.07 9.31
C LEU A 12 -18.15 -22.19 8.08
N PHE A 13 -19.15 -21.47 7.57
CA PHE A 13 -18.99 -20.55 6.43
C PHE A 13 -18.68 -19.11 6.81
N CYS A 14 -18.59 -18.78 8.11
CA CYS A 14 -18.07 -17.49 8.57
C CYS A 14 -16.53 -17.47 8.59
N SER A 15 -15.87 -18.01 7.57
CA SER A 15 -14.46 -17.71 7.34
C SER A 15 -14.37 -16.23 7.00
N CYS A 16 -14.03 -15.43 8.01
CA CYS A 16 -13.78 -14.02 7.89
C CYS A 16 -12.55 -13.86 6.98
N SER A 17 -12.78 -13.70 5.67
CA SER A 17 -11.76 -13.23 4.73
C SER A 17 -11.33 -11.86 5.23
N SER A 18 -10.24 -11.81 5.99
CA SER A 18 -9.50 -10.57 6.22
C SER A 18 -8.88 -10.21 4.87
N SER A 19 -9.68 -9.57 4.03
CA SER A 19 -9.27 -9.09 2.72
C SER A 19 -8.25 -7.99 2.97
N LYS A 20 -6.97 -8.37 3.08
CA LYS A 20 -5.86 -7.41 3.04
C LYS A 20 -5.96 -6.71 1.70
N ILE A 21 -6.24 -5.42 1.74
CA ILE A 21 -6.41 -4.62 0.53
C ILE A 21 -5.03 -4.53 -0.12
N THR A 22 -4.89 -5.09 -1.31
CA THR A 22 -3.62 -5.08 -2.06
C THR A 22 -3.63 -3.96 -3.09
N GLY A 23 -2.44 -3.62 -3.58
CA GLY A 23 -2.24 -2.67 -4.69
C GLY A 23 -3.19 -2.89 -5.87
N ASP A 24 -3.33 -4.14 -6.31
CA ASP A 24 -4.12 -4.53 -7.48
C ASP A 24 -5.60 -4.16 -7.36
N GLN A 25 -6.18 -4.26 -6.15
CA GLN A 25 -7.60 -3.96 -5.92
C GLN A 25 -7.92 -2.47 -6.04
N MET A 26 -6.90 -1.61 -6.05
CA MET A 26 -7.05 -0.16 -6.12
C MET A 26 -7.02 0.37 -7.54
N VAL A 27 -6.46 -0.36 -8.51
CA VAL A 27 -6.42 0.07 -9.91
C VAL A 27 -7.85 0.32 -10.41
N GLY A 28 -8.07 1.49 -11.01
CA GLY A 28 -9.38 1.98 -11.47
C GLY A 28 -10.25 2.63 -10.40
N LYS A 29 -9.90 2.55 -9.11
CA LYS A 29 -10.61 3.26 -8.03
C LYS A 29 -10.31 4.75 -8.07
N THR A 30 -11.24 5.56 -7.57
CA THR A 30 -11.05 7.00 -7.46
C THR A 30 -10.15 7.36 -6.28
N LYS A 31 -9.47 8.51 -6.38
CA LYS A 31 -8.72 9.14 -5.28
C LYS A 31 -9.52 9.18 -3.98
N GLN A 32 -10.80 9.52 -4.04
CA GLN A 32 -11.64 9.56 -2.84
C GLN A 32 -11.85 8.17 -2.21
N ASN A 33 -12.05 7.13 -3.03
CA ASN A 33 -12.15 5.76 -2.53
C ASN A 33 -10.83 5.31 -1.90
N LEU A 34 -9.71 5.66 -2.53
CA LEU A 34 -8.38 5.39 -2.01
C LEU A 34 -8.17 6.02 -0.63
N LEU A 35 -8.42 7.32 -0.49
CA LEU A 35 -8.26 8.03 0.78
C LEU A 35 -9.15 7.47 1.91
N LYS A 36 -10.35 7.00 1.58
CA LYS A 36 -11.25 6.35 2.55
C LYS A 36 -10.74 4.98 3.00
N THR A 37 -10.03 4.28 2.13
CA THR A 37 -9.68 2.87 2.33
C THR A 37 -8.26 2.71 2.90
N TRP A 38 -7.32 3.53 2.43
CA TRP A 38 -5.89 3.51 2.79
C TRP A 38 -5.48 4.69 3.67
N GLY A 39 -6.37 5.65 3.88
CA GLY A 39 -6.05 6.87 4.60
C GLY A 39 -5.26 7.88 3.75
N THR A 40 -4.84 8.95 4.40
CA THR A 40 -4.06 10.03 3.78
C THR A 40 -2.65 9.54 3.48
N PRO A 41 -2.15 9.71 2.24
CA PRO A 41 -0.77 9.35 1.91
C PRO A 41 0.22 10.22 2.69
N ILE A 42 1.42 9.67 2.96
CA ILE A 42 2.46 10.40 3.69
C ILE A 42 3.06 11.53 2.84
N ARG A 43 3.05 11.35 1.52
CA ARG A 43 3.43 12.38 0.55
C ARG A 43 2.53 12.29 -0.68
N VAL A 44 2.23 13.45 -1.26
CA VAL A 44 1.59 13.57 -2.57
C VAL A 44 2.54 14.36 -3.46
N PHE A 45 2.79 13.84 -4.66
CA PHE A 45 3.53 14.54 -5.70
C PHE A 45 2.55 14.86 -6.83
N ASP A 46 2.23 16.13 -6.99
CA ASP A 46 1.37 16.60 -8.06
C ASP A 46 2.21 16.86 -9.30
N ASN A 47 1.89 16.16 -10.39
CA ASN A 47 2.39 16.46 -11.72
C ASN A 47 1.20 16.92 -12.54
N THR A 48 1.04 18.25 -12.64
CA THR A 48 -0.08 18.92 -13.32
C THR A 48 -0.35 18.41 -14.75
N THR A 49 0.63 17.80 -15.39
CA THR A 49 0.51 17.23 -16.75
C THR A 49 0.09 15.76 -16.75
N ASN A 50 0.54 14.96 -15.77
CA ASN A 50 0.42 13.49 -15.79
C ASN A 50 -0.43 12.91 -14.65
N GLY A 51 -0.97 13.75 -13.77
CA GLY A 51 -1.73 13.35 -12.59
C GLY A 51 -0.89 13.39 -11.30
N GLU A 52 -1.24 12.58 -10.31
CA GLU A 52 -0.62 12.65 -8.98
C GLU A 52 0.01 11.30 -8.61
N ILE A 53 1.06 11.33 -7.78
CA ILE A 53 1.63 10.13 -7.16
C ILE A 53 1.37 10.20 -5.67
N PHE A 54 0.67 9.19 -5.16
CA PHE A 54 0.43 9.03 -3.73
C PHE A 54 1.45 8.06 -3.18
N VAL A 55 2.13 8.47 -2.12
CA VAL A 55 3.16 7.66 -1.48
C VAL A 55 2.66 7.22 -0.13
N TYR A 56 2.68 5.90 0.09
CA TYR A 56 2.50 5.25 1.37
C TYR A 56 3.81 4.56 1.73
N ALA A 57 4.19 4.58 3.01
CA ALA A 57 5.43 3.98 3.45
C ALA A 57 5.32 3.49 4.89
N ASP A 58 5.63 2.20 5.09
CA ASP A 58 5.67 1.58 6.40
C ASP A 58 7.11 1.20 6.76
N GLN A 59 7.54 1.53 7.97
CA GLN A 59 8.83 1.08 8.49
C GLN A 59 8.69 -0.34 9.03
N ILE A 60 9.48 -1.26 8.48
CA ILE A 60 9.53 -2.67 8.87
C ILE A 60 10.83 -2.92 9.61
N TYR A 61 10.72 -3.47 10.81
CA TYR A 61 11.84 -3.90 11.64
C TYR A 61 11.99 -5.41 11.54
N ASP A 62 13.20 -5.88 11.26
CA ASP A 62 13.52 -7.30 11.25
C ASP A 62 13.86 -7.74 12.68
N GLU A 63 13.02 -8.60 13.26
CA GLU A 63 13.16 -9.07 14.64
C GLU A 63 14.13 -10.27 14.77
N SER A 64 14.81 -10.66 13.69
CA SER A 64 15.67 -11.84 13.64
C SER A 64 16.83 -11.85 14.67
N ASN A 65 17.23 -10.69 15.21
CA ASN A 65 18.29 -10.57 16.23
C ASN A 65 17.77 -10.31 17.66
N ARG A 66 16.57 -10.78 18.03
CA ARG A 66 16.01 -10.60 19.40
C ARG A 66 16.86 -11.15 20.56
N ASN A 67 17.90 -11.93 20.30
CA ASN A 67 18.77 -12.49 21.34
C ASN A 67 19.94 -11.58 21.75
N ASP A 68 20.21 -10.48 21.04
CA ASP A 68 21.24 -9.52 21.43
C ASP A 68 20.62 -8.15 21.72
N SER A 69 20.49 -7.83 23.01
CA SER A 69 19.93 -6.57 23.53
C SER A 69 20.67 -5.29 23.12
N ARG A 70 21.75 -5.41 22.33
CA ARG A 70 22.65 -4.30 21.96
C ARG A 70 22.56 -3.89 20.49
N GLU A 71 21.88 -4.66 19.65
CA GLU A 71 21.75 -4.36 18.23
C GLU A 71 20.36 -3.80 17.92
N ALA A 72 20.30 -2.57 17.41
CA ALA A 72 19.10 -2.10 16.73
C ALA A 72 18.90 -3.02 15.50
N GLY A 73 17.87 -3.87 15.54
CA GLY A 73 17.55 -4.79 14.45
C GLY A 73 17.49 -4.04 13.12
N SER A 74 17.91 -4.71 12.04
CA SER A 74 17.89 -4.09 10.71
C SER A 74 16.45 -3.62 10.38
N SER A 75 16.33 -2.45 9.76
CA SER A 75 15.02 -1.94 9.34
C SER A 75 15.06 -1.48 7.90
N TYR A 76 13.89 -1.50 7.26
CA TYR A 76 13.71 -0.97 5.93
C TYR A 76 12.34 -0.32 5.82
N TRP A 77 12.17 0.51 4.81
CA TRP A 77 10.90 1.13 4.48
C TRP A 77 10.27 0.41 3.31
N LYS A 78 9.04 -0.04 3.49
CA LYS A 78 8.20 -0.61 2.45
C LYS A 78 7.35 0.51 1.86
N TYR A 79 7.69 0.93 0.65
CA TYR A 79 6.96 1.95 -0.09
C TYR A 79 5.90 1.34 -0.99
N THR A 80 4.76 2.00 -1.07
CA THR A 80 3.73 1.79 -2.09
C THR A 80 3.43 3.13 -2.77
N TYR A 81 3.80 3.21 -4.04
CA TYR A 81 3.49 4.32 -4.92
C TYR A 81 2.21 4.00 -5.67
N LEU A 82 1.25 4.90 -5.62
CA LEU A 82 -0.01 4.82 -6.35
C LEU A 82 -0.09 5.97 -7.33
N TYR A 83 -0.16 5.61 -8.61
CA TYR A 83 -0.22 6.58 -9.70
C TYR A 83 -1.68 6.88 -10.00
N VAL A 84 -2.08 8.13 -9.82
CA VAL A 84 -3.43 8.63 -10.07
C VAL A 84 -3.39 9.43 -11.36
N ASP A 85 -4.23 9.05 -12.33
CA ASP A 85 -4.33 9.76 -13.59
C ASP A 85 -5.02 11.14 -13.44
N LYS A 86 -5.01 11.93 -14.52
CA LYS A 86 -5.70 13.23 -14.57
C LYS A 86 -7.21 13.17 -14.33
N ASN A 87 -7.83 11.99 -14.43
CA ASN A 87 -9.24 11.79 -14.15
C ASN A 87 -9.49 11.45 -12.67
N GLY A 88 -8.44 11.45 -11.84
CA GLY A 88 -8.51 11.14 -10.42
C GLY A 88 -8.70 9.65 -10.14
N LYS A 89 -8.29 8.75 -11.05
CA LYS A 89 -8.34 7.30 -10.86
C LYS A 89 -6.96 6.70 -10.78
N VAL A 90 -6.79 5.67 -9.95
CA VAL A 90 -5.53 4.92 -9.87
C VAL A 90 -5.29 4.21 -11.20
N SER A 91 -4.23 4.55 -11.92
CA SER A 91 -3.84 3.91 -13.17
C SER A 91 -2.96 2.69 -12.94
N SER A 92 -2.07 2.77 -11.95
CA SER A 92 -1.12 1.71 -11.61
C SER A 92 -0.59 1.89 -10.19
N PHE A 93 0.16 0.90 -9.71
CA PHE A 93 0.88 0.99 -8.45
C PHE A 93 2.24 0.30 -8.56
N ARG A 94 3.15 0.66 -7.66
CA ARG A 94 4.48 0.08 -7.54
C ARG A 94 4.85 -0.07 -6.08
N ASN A 95 5.40 -1.22 -5.72
CA ASN A 95 5.93 -1.45 -4.38
C ASN A 95 7.46 -1.48 -4.43
N GLU A 96 8.10 -0.89 -3.42
CA GLU A 96 9.55 -0.88 -3.31
C GLU A 96 10.00 -1.06 -1.87
N LYS A 97 11.20 -1.62 -1.71
CA LYS A 97 11.93 -1.63 -0.45
C LYS A 97 13.03 -0.59 -0.54
N GLN A 98 13.08 0.32 0.43
CA GLN A 98 14.08 1.40 0.49
C GLN A 98 14.73 1.44 1.88
N ASN A 99 15.94 1.98 1.95
CA ASN A 99 16.70 2.14 3.19
C ASN A 99 16.66 3.57 3.76
N TYR A 100 15.88 4.46 3.15
CA TYR A 100 15.71 5.85 3.57
C TYR A 100 14.24 6.17 3.88
N PRO A 101 14.00 7.12 4.80
CA PRO A 101 12.65 7.47 5.22
C PRO A 101 11.96 8.40 4.21
N PRO A 102 10.62 8.53 4.25
CA PRO A 102 9.85 9.25 3.22
C PRO A 102 10.18 10.73 3.08
N GLN A 103 10.80 11.33 4.09
CA GLN A 103 11.28 12.71 4.09
C GLN A 103 12.44 12.91 3.11
N ALA A 104 13.22 11.86 2.84
CA ALA A 104 14.37 11.90 1.93
C ALA A 104 13.99 11.68 0.45
N LEU A 105 12.70 11.46 0.14
CA LEU A 105 12.23 11.38 -1.24
C LEU A 105 12.35 12.73 -1.95
N ASP A 106 13.12 12.72 -3.03
CA ASP A 106 13.27 13.82 -3.98
C ASP A 106 12.10 13.83 -4.98
N SER A 107 11.42 14.97 -5.09
CA SER A 107 10.31 15.19 -6.03
C SER A 107 10.72 15.03 -7.48
N ASP A 108 11.92 15.45 -7.84
CA ASP A 108 12.38 15.47 -9.24
C ASP A 108 12.67 14.04 -9.73
N LYS A 109 13.17 13.20 -8.84
CA LYS A 109 13.38 11.78 -9.07
C LYS A 109 12.07 11.01 -9.25
N LEU A 110 10.99 11.42 -8.58
CA LEU A 110 9.68 10.78 -8.72
C LEU A 110 8.97 11.21 -10.01
N ALA A 111 9.14 12.45 -10.44
CA ALA A 111 8.58 12.94 -11.70
C ALA A 111 9.08 12.14 -12.92
N THR A 112 10.34 11.68 -12.88
CA THR A 112 10.93 10.83 -13.94
C THR A 112 10.46 9.38 -13.88
N MET A 113 10.01 8.89 -12.72
CA MET A 113 9.49 7.52 -12.58
C MET A 113 8.15 7.29 -13.29
N ASN A 114 7.34 8.34 -13.50
CA ASN A 114 6.07 8.27 -14.24
C ASN A 114 6.23 7.85 -15.72
N LEU A 115 7.43 8.02 -16.30
CA LEU A 115 7.70 7.69 -17.70
C LEU A 115 7.83 6.19 -17.97
N LEU A 116 7.96 5.36 -16.92
CA LEU A 116 8.23 3.93 -17.07
C LEU A 116 6.99 3.03 -16.99
N THR A 117 5.79 3.61 -16.78
CA THR A 117 4.54 2.85 -16.57
C THR A 117 3.51 3.05 -17.69
N ALA A 118 3.79 3.92 -18.67
CA ALA A 118 2.98 4.08 -19.86
C ALA A 118 3.59 3.28 -21.02
N LYS A 119 3.15 2.03 -21.18
CA LYS A 119 3.24 1.31 -22.45
C LYS A 119 1.96 0.53 -22.69
#